data_AF-A0A2R4ZNK3-F1
#
_entry.id   AF-A0A2R4ZNK3-F1
#
_cell.length_a   1.000
_cell.length_b   1.000
_cell.length_c   1.000
_cell.angle_alpha   90.00
_cell.angle_beta   90.00
_cell.angle_gamma   90.00
#
_symmetry.space_group_name_H-M   'P 1'
#
loop_
_entity.id
_entity.type
_entity.pdbx_description
1 polymer ?
#
loop_
_entity_poly.entity_id
_entity_poly.type
_entity_poly.pdbx_seq_one_letter_code
_entity_poly.pdbx_strand_id
1 'polypeptide(L)'
;MNTDLGVNKPPENNNNSGKGGVRVITKNSIASKIYSPIHLLKEPLISECPGYRIENVGTGYVAFCNVLRRALTKYEAKLCSLYWRECPYILTRPQSA
;
A
#
# COMPACT_ATOMS: atom_id res chain seq x y z
N MET A 1 -17.36 49.80 7.15
CA MET A 1 -16.94 48.46 6.72
C MET A 1 -17.69 47.46 7.58
N ASN A 2 -18.74 46.84 7.04
CA ASN A 2 -19.57 45.88 7.77
C ASN A 2 -19.56 44.57 6.95
N THR A 3 -19.13 43.47 7.55
CA THR A 3 -19.14 42.14 6.92
C THR A 3 -20.11 41.27 7.70
N ASP A 4 -21.34 41.18 7.20
CA ASP A 4 -22.40 40.32 7.72
C ASP A 4 -22.12 38.84 7.40
N LEU A 5 -22.36 37.99 8.41
CA LEU A 5 -22.45 36.54 8.33
C LEU A 5 -23.70 36.14 7.54
N GLY A 6 -23.53 35.32 6.49
CA GLY A 6 -24.63 34.74 5.71
C GLY A 6 -24.39 33.25 5.46
N VAL A 7 -25.14 32.40 6.17
CA VAL A 7 -25.24 30.95 5.99
C VAL A 7 -25.88 30.65 4.63
N ASN A 8 -25.25 29.79 3.82
CA ASN A 8 -25.91 29.07 2.71
C ASN A 8 -25.33 27.65 2.58
N LYS A 9 -26.14 26.66 2.97
CA LYS A 9 -26.10 25.23 2.55
C LYS A 9 -27.06 25.11 1.32
N PRO A 10 -27.13 24.06 0.45
CA PRO A 10 -26.32 22.85 0.12
C PRO A 10 -25.92 22.85 -1.41
N PRO A 11 -25.56 21.74 -2.11
CA PRO A 11 -26.39 20.53 -2.36
C PRO A 11 -25.67 19.19 -2.08
N GLU A 12 -26.45 18.21 -1.61
CA GLU A 12 -26.21 16.79 -1.89
C GLU A 12 -26.33 16.54 -3.40
N ASN A 13 -25.34 15.88 -4.02
CA ASN A 13 -25.45 15.09 -5.26
C ASN A 13 -24.08 14.42 -5.50
N ASN A 14 -23.89 13.38 -6.30
CA ASN A 14 -24.72 12.29 -6.76
C ASN A 14 -23.75 11.17 -7.14
N ASN A 15 -24.28 9.95 -7.09
CA ASN A 15 -23.67 8.73 -7.58
C ASN A 15 -22.99 8.91 -8.94
N ASN A 16 -21.68 8.68 -9.00
CA ASN A 16 -21.00 8.38 -10.24
C ASN A 16 -20.37 7.00 -10.12
N SER A 17 -21.13 6.01 -10.58
CA SER A 17 -20.66 4.67 -10.93
C SER A 17 -19.55 4.79 -11.97
N GLY A 18 -18.33 5.01 -11.51
CA GLY A 18 -17.13 4.77 -12.30
C GLY A 18 -17.04 3.27 -12.52
N LYS A 19 -17.47 2.81 -13.70
CA LYS A 19 -17.07 1.52 -14.27
C LYS A 19 -15.55 1.52 -14.41
N GLY A 20 -14.86 1.27 -13.29
CA GLY A 20 -13.43 1.01 -13.25
C GLY A 20 -13.23 -0.37 -13.81
N GLY A 21 -13.04 -0.44 -15.14
CA GLY A 21 -12.62 -1.67 -15.80
C GLY A 21 -11.51 -2.31 -14.98
N VAL A 22 -11.72 -3.57 -14.59
CA VAL A 22 -10.72 -4.39 -13.93
C VAL A 22 -9.45 -4.23 -14.75
N ARG A 23 -8.48 -3.49 -14.21
CA ARG A 23 -7.14 -3.46 -14.77
C ARG A 23 -6.61 -4.85 -14.51
N VAL A 24 -6.78 -5.74 -15.48
CA VAL A 24 -6.04 -7.00 -15.54
C VAL A 24 -4.59 -6.55 -15.64
N ILE A 25 -3.91 -6.54 -14.50
CA ILE A 25 -2.48 -6.27 -14.43
C ILE A 25 -1.84 -7.38 -15.25
N THR A 26 -1.42 -7.04 -16.47
CA THR A 26 -0.63 -7.90 -17.34
C THR A 26 0.52 -8.45 -16.51
N LYS A 27 0.61 -9.78 -16.41
CA LYS A 27 1.65 -10.56 -15.75
C LYS A 27 3.03 -9.94 -15.94
N ASN A 28 3.45 -9.10 -14.99
CA ASN A 28 4.81 -8.58 -14.94
C ASN A 28 5.45 -9.13 -13.65
N SER A 29 6.05 -10.31 -13.78
CA SER A 29 7.20 -10.90 -13.03
C SER A 29 7.34 -10.80 -11.49
N ILE A 30 6.40 -10.19 -10.76
CA ILE A 30 6.42 -10.11 -9.29
C ILE A 30 5.68 -11.31 -8.69
N ALA A 31 4.56 -11.72 -9.30
CA ALA A 31 3.77 -12.87 -8.86
C ALA A 31 4.57 -14.19 -8.89
N SER A 32 5.57 -14.31 -9.76
CA SER A 32 6.46 -15.48 -9.85
C SER A 32 7.44 -15.62 -8.69
N LYS A 33 7.55 -14.63 -7.79
CA LYS A 33 8.43 -14.68 -6.60
C LYS A 33 7.69 -14.76 -5.26
N ILE A 34 6.36 -14.81 -5.26
CA ILE A 34 5.57 -14.84 -4.03
C ILE A 34 5.26 -16.29 -3.67
N TYR A 35 6.00 -16.82 -2.69
CA TYR A 35 5.72 -18.14 -2.12
C TYR A 35 4.86 -18.00 -0.85
N SER A 36 3.60 -18.45 -0.92
CA SER A 36 2.58 -18.21 0.11
C SER A 36 2.99 -18.59 1.53
N PRO A 37 3.66 -19.74 1.79
CA PRO A 37 4.08 -20.09 3.15
C PRO A 37 5.01 -19.07 3.81
N ILE A 38 5.77 -18.32 3.01
CA ILE A 38 6.73 -17.33 3.49
C ILE A 38 6.17 -15.90 3.45
N HIS A 39 5.34 -15.56 2.47
CA HIS A 39 4.93 -14.18 2.19
C HIS A 39 3.46 -13.86 2.54
N LEU A 40 2.58 -14.86 2.63
CA LEU A 40 1.15 -14.64 2.82
C LEU A 40 0.83 -14.37 4.30
N LEU A 41 0.36 -13.17 4.60
CA LEU A 41 -0.15 -12.77 5.91
C LEU A 41 -1.65 -13.07 5.98
N LYS A 42 -2.10 -13.62 7.12
CA LYS A 42 -3.54 -13.86 7.39
C LYS A 42 -4.28 -12.54 7.61
N GLU A 43 -3.62 -11.59 8.26
CA GLU A 43 -4.16 -10.29 8.62
C GLU A 43 -3.28 -9.17 8.03
N PRO A 44 -3.86 -8.01 7.71
CA PRO A 44 -3.08 -6.91 7.18
C PRO A 44 -2.20 -6.33 8.28
N LEU A 45 -0.88 -6.33 8.05
CA LEU A 45 0.06 -5.71 8.95
C LEU A 45 0.27 -4.24 8.55
N ILE A 46 0.00 -3.32 9.47
CA ILE A 46 0.13 -1.88 9.27
C ILE A 46 1.56 -1.44 9.62
N SER A 47 2.17 -0.61 8.79
CA SER A 47 3.47 0.04 9.05
C SER A 47 3.40 1.50 8.63
N GLU A 48 4.02 2.39 9.41
CA GLU A 48 4.17 3.82 9.05
C GLU A 48 5.34 4.05 8.08
N CYS A 49 6.05 3.00 7.69
CA CYS A 49 7.15 3.08 6.73
C CYS A 49 6.68 3.66 5.39
N PRO A 50 7.27 4.75 4.88
CA PRO A 50 6.87 5.34 3.59
C PRO A 50 7.07 4.40 2.39
N GLY A 51 8.00 3.46 2.51
CA GLY A 51 8.29 2.45 1.49
C GLY A 51 7.43 1.18 1.60
N TYR A 52 6.59 1.05 2.63
CA TYR A 52 5.79 -0.14 2.85
C TYR A 52 4.47 -0.08 2.09
N ARG A 53 4.11 -1.17 1.44
CA ARG A 53 2.84 -1.35 0.75
C ARG A 53 2.26 -2.70 1.13
N ILE A 54 0.94 -2.77 1.26
CA ILE A 54 0.23 -4.03 1.45
C ILE A 54 -0.76 -4.24 0.31
N GLU A 55 -0.81 -5.46 -0.21
CA GLU A 55 -1.73 -5.84 -1.27
C GLU A 55 -2.59 -7.02 -0.82
N ASN A 56 -3.91 -6.91 -1.05
CA ASN A 56 -4.84 -8.01 -0.82
C ASN A 56 -4.84 -8.91 -2.07
N VAL A 57 -4.51 -10.19 -1.89
CA VAL A 57 -4.42 -11.19 -2.97
C VAL A 57 -5.58 -12.21 -2.92
N GLY A 58 -6.68 -11.87 -2.25
CA GLY A 58 -7.89 -12.68 -2.11
C GLY A 58 -7.80 -13.73 -1.00
N THR A 59 -6.71 -14.49 -0.95
CA THR A 59 -6.46 -15.52 0.10
C THR A 59 -5.80 -14.96 1.36
N GLY A 60 -5.42 -13.69 1.34
CA GLY A 60 -4.71 -13.00 2.42
C GLY A 60 -4.03 -11.75 1.91
N TYR A 61 -2.98 -11.33 2.61
CA TYR A 61 -2.25 -10.10 2.32
C TYR A 61 -0.79 -10.38 2.04
N VAL A 62 -0.18 -9.60 1.16
CA VAL A 62 1.26 -9.63 0.91
C VAL A 62 1.83 -8.25 1.17
N ALA A 63 2.85 -8.20 2.00
CA ALA A 63 3.61 -6.99 2.28
C ALA A 63 4.72 -6.81 1.23
N PHE A 64 4.94 -5.57 0.81
CA PHE A 64 5.95 -5.18 -0.16
C PHE A 64 6.79 -4.02 0.38
N CYS A 65 8.09 -4.07 0.07
CA CYS A 65 8.98 -2.95 0.30
C CYS A 65 9.36 -2.32 -1.04
N ASN A 66 8.96 -1.07 -1.25
CA ASN A 66 9.25 -0.31 -2.47
C ASN A 66 10.73 0.04 -2.59
N VAL A 67 11.44 0.15 -1.47
CA VAL A 67 12.89 0.40 -1.46
C VAL A 67 13.64 -0.83 -2.00
N LEU A 68 13.31 -2.03 -1.49
CA LEU A 68 13.91 -3.29 -1.93
C LEU A 68 13.29 -3.88 -3.20
N ARG A 69 12.19 -3.29 -3.69
CA ARG A 69 11.45 -3.72 -4.89
C ARG A 69 11.01 -5.19 -4.87
N ARG A 70 10.65 -5.71 -3.68
CA ARG A 70 10.23 -7.11 -3.51
C ARG A 70 9.17 -7.28 -2.43
N ALA A 71 8.53 -8.45 -2.44
CA ALA A 71 7.70 -8.91 -1.34
C ALA A 71 8.56 -9.13 -0.08
N LEU A 72 8.00 -8.77 1.06
CA LEU A 72 8.57 -9.05 2.37
C LEU A 72 8.06 -10.42 2.84
N THR A 73 8.94 -11.17 3.48
CA THR A 73 8.52 -12.36 4.23
C THR A 73 7.66 -11.92 5.43
N LYS A 74 6.89 -12.85 6.01
CA LYS A 74 6.11 -12.64 7.24
C LYS A 74 6.96 -11.99 8.36
N TYR A 75 8.18 -12.48 8.52
CA TYR A 75 9.10 -11.99 9.54
C TYR A 75 9.58 -10.56 9.23
N GLU A 76 9.99 -10.29 8.00
CA GLU A 76 10.42 -8.96 7.58
C GLU A 76 9.29 -7.93 7.62
N ALA A 77 8.06 -8.33 7.27
CA ALA A 77 6.89 -7.46 7.41
C ALA A 77 6.72 -7.05 8.88
N LYS A 78 6.81 -8.00 9.81
CA LYS A 78 6.74 -7.72 11.26
C LYS A 78 7.83 -6.77 11.71
N LEU A 79 9.08 -7.00 11.30
CA LEU A 79 10.18 -6.08 11.59
C LEU A 79 9.95 -4.69 11.00
N CYS A 80 9.44 -4.61 9.77
CA CYS A 80 9.14 -3.35 9.11
C CYS A 80 7.97 -2.61 9.80
N SER A 81 7.01 -3.30 10.40
CA SER A 81 5.97 -2.64 11.20
C SER A 81 6.53 -2.07 12.50
N LEU A 82 7.36 -2.84 13.22
CA LEU A 82 7.85 -2.47 14.54
C LEU A 82 9.04 -1.49 14.52
N TYR A 83 9.96 -1.65 13.57
CA TYR A 83 11.28 -1.01 13.60
C TYR A 83 11.58 -0.22 12.32
N TRP A 84 10.55 0.33 11.65
CA TRP A 84 10.76 1.05 10.39
C TRP A 84 11.70 2.25 10.49
N ARG A 85 11.75 2.92 11.64
CA ARG A 85 12.61 4.09 11.88
C ARG A 85 14.10 3.74 11.91
N GLU A 86 14.40 2.49 12.24
CA GLU A 86 15.75 1.92 12.28
C GLU A 86 16.04 1.09 11.02
N CYS A 87 15.15 1.14 10.01
CA CYS A 87 15.31 0.36 8.80
C CYS A 87 16.59 0.78 8.05
N PRO A 88 17.57 -0.13 7.86
CA PRO A 88 18.84 0.22 7.22
C PRO A 88 18.69 0.58 5.74
N TYR A 89 17.53 0.26 5.15
CA TYR A 89 17.23 0.49 3.74
C TYR A 89 16.55 1.84 3.48
N ILE A 90 16.17 2.61 4.50
CA ILE A 90 15.37 3.83 4.29
C ILE A 90 16.08 4.88 3.42
N LEU A 91 17.41 4.90 3.42
CA LEU A 91 18.24 5.82 2.64
C LEU A 91 18.78 5.23 1.34
N THR A 92 18.53 3.93 1.06
CA THR A 92 19.04 3.35 -0.17
C THR A 92 18.23 3.87 -1.35
N ARG A 93 18.86 4.69 -2.22
CA ARG A 93 18.22 5.09 -3.48
C ARG A 93 17.92 3.83 -4.29
N PRO A 94 16.73 3.70 -4.88
CA PRO A 94 16.49 2.64 -5.85
C PRO A 94 17.46 2.85 -7.02
N GLN A 95 18.36 1.90 -7.26
CA GLN A 95 19.17 1.91 -8.48
C GLN A 95 18.21 1.73 -9.66
N SER A 96 18.06 2.79 -10.45
CA SER A 96 17.43 2.72 -11.76
C SER A 96 18.31 1.85 -12.65
N ALA A 97 17.85 0.63 -12.92
CA ALA A 97 18.34 -0.18 -14.04
C ALA A 97 17.74 0.33 -15.35
#